data_AF-A0AAV6YK98-F1
#
_entry.id   AF-A0AAV6YK98-F1
#
_cell.length_a   1.000
_cell.length_b   1.000
_cell.length_c   1.000
_cell.angle_alpha   90.00
_cell.angle_beta   90.00
_cell.angle_gamma   90.00
#
_symmetry.space_group_name_H-M   'P 1'
#
loop_
_entity.id
_entity.type
_entity.pdbx_description
1 polymer ?
#
loop_
_entity_poly.entity_id
_entity_poly.type
_entity_poly.pdbx_seq_one_letter_code
_entity_poly.pdbx_strand_id
1 'polypeptide(L)'
;MPSPGESTVKVLPLIHSLGIEHHIHEPKPADEIIGSAGKKIKNPILDAWINNDGLLMSWLIGNMKEEVLSMLFGADTSYSVWKSLQEQLLPNTEENQAQLKNSLYALYKGTL
;
A
#
# COMPACT_ATOMS: atom_id res chain seq x y z
N MET A 1 -31.71 8.91 0.21
CA MET A 1 -30.69 8.47 1.19
C MET A 1 -29.85 7.42 0.49
N PRO A 2 -28.52 7.57 0.37
CA PRO A 2 -27.70 6.56 -0.28
C PRO A 2 -27.61 5.30 0.61
N SER A 3 -27.47 4.14 -0.04
CA SER A 3 -27.42 2.80 0.57
C SER A 3 -26.18 2.62 1.46
N PRO A 4 -26.23 1.82 2.55
CA PRO A 4 -25.09 1.56 3.44
C PRO A 4 -24.01 0.63 2.83
N GLY A 5 -23.71 0.81 1.55
CA GLY A 5 -22.64 0.11 0.82
C GLY A 5 -21.93 0.98 -0.24
N GLU A 6 -22.36 2.23 -0.48
CA GLU A 6 -21.84 3.09 -1.54
C GLU A 6 -20.85 4.14 -1.02
N SER A 7 -19.80 3.71 -0.34
CA SER A 7 -18.62 4.54 -0.12
C SER A 7 -17.36 3.72 -0.37
N THR A 8 -17.29 3.12 -1.56
CA THR A 8 -16.02 2.65 -2.11
C THR A 8 -15.18 3.87 -2.47
N VAL A 9 -14.37 4.33 -1.51
CA VAL A 9 -13.34 5.32 -1.76
C VAL A 9 -12.45 4.75 -2.87
N LYS A 10 -12.50 5.36 -4.05
CA LYS A 10 -11.61 5.01 -5.16
C LYS A 10 -10.22 5.57 -4.86
N VAL A 11 -9.47 4.89 -3.99
CA VAL A 11 -8.12 5.30 -3.56
C VAL A 11 -7.11 5.19 -4.73
N LEU A 12 -7.35 4.30 -5.68
CA LEU A 12 -6.47 4.05 -6.83
C LEU A 12 -6.23 5.29 -7.73
N PRO A 13 -7.27 6.02 -8.21
CA PRO A 13 -7.07 7.28 -8.93
C PRO A 13 -6.18 8.29 -8.18
N LEU A 14 -6.33 8.37 -6.86
CA LEU A 14 -5.57 9.30 -6.02
C LEU A 14 -4.10 8.86 -5.91
N ILE A 15 -3.84 7.57 -5.66
CA ILE A 15 -2.49 6.98 -5.66
C ILE A 15 -1.78 7.27 -6.99
N HIS A 16 -2.45 7.05 -8.12
CA HIS A 16 -1.88 7.32 -9.43
C HIS A 16 -1.62 8.81 -9.64
N SER A 17 -2.55 9.70 -9.26
CA SER A 17 -2.38 11.15 -9.41
C SER A 17 -1.20 11.71 -8.61
N LEU A 18 -0.88 11.08 -7.48
CA LEU A 18 0.24 11.47 -6.62
C LEU A 18 1.55 10.75 -6.99
N GLY A 19 1.50 9.75 -7.88
CA GLY A 19 2.68 8.98 -8.28
C GLY A 19 3.28 8.11 -7.16
N ILE A 20 2.50 7.77 -6.13
CA ILE A 20 2.99 7.08 -4.93
C ILE A 20 2.78 5.55 -4.99
N GLU A 21 2.41 4.99 -6.14
CA GLU A 21 2.19 3.55 -6.32
C GLU A 21 3.43 2.70 -6.00
N HIS A 22 4.62 3.26 -6.18
CA HIS A 22 5.87 2.58 -5.85
C HIS A 22 6.00 2.25 -4.36
N HIS A 23 5.30 2.96 -3.47
CA HIS A 23 5.35 2.73 -2.02
C HIS A 23 4.81 1.37 -1.58
N ILE A 24 3.93 0.73 -2.36
CA ILE A 24 3.43 -0.63 -2.05
C ILE A 24 4.27 -1.74 -2.69
N HIS A 25 5.22 -1.38 -3.58
CA HIS A 25 6.07 -2.32 -4.31
C HIS A 25 7.54 -2.28 -3.88
N GLU A 26 7.99 -1.12 -3.41
CA GLU A 26 9.38 -0.84 -3.05
C GLU A 26 9.51 -0.58 -1.56
N PRO A 27 10.55 -1.10 -0.90
CA PRO A 27 10.79 -0.86 0.51
C PRO A 27 11.18 0.60 0.77
N LYS A 28 11.06 1.02 2.03
CA LYS A 28 11.56 2.32 2.50
C LYS A 28 13.00 2.56 2.02
N PRO A 29 13.29 3.74 1.42
CA PRO A 29 14.65 4.11 1.07
C PRO A 29 15.58 4.12 2.29
N ALA A 30 16.87 3.86 2.06
CA ALA A 30 17.87 3.94 3.13
C ALA A 30 17.91 5.34 3.76
N ASP A 31 18.16 5.42 5.07
CA ASP A 31 18.23 6.70 5.78
C ASP A 31 19.43 7.55 5.34
N GLU A 32 20.52 6.89 4.93
CA GLU A 32 21.76 7.50 4.44
C GLU A 32 22.18 6.89 3.10
N ILE A 33 22.82 7.71 2.25
CA ILE A 33 23.42 7.30 0.98
C ILE A 33 24.88 7.75 0.91
N ILE A 34 25.66 7.15 0.00
CA ILE A 34 27.01 7.62 -0.30
C ILE A 34 26.91 8.78 -1.30
N GLY A 35 27.27 9.98 -0.86
CA GLY A 35 27.33 11.17 -1.72
C GLY A 35 28.49 11.12 -2.70
N SER A 36 28.52 12.06 -3.65
CA SER A 36 29.54 12.18 -4.69
C SER A 36 30.99 12.28 -4.15
N ALA A 37 31.16 12.75 -2.92
CA ALA A 37 32.45 12.82 -2.23
C ALA A 37 32.83 11.52 -1.49
N GLY A 38 32.11 10.42 -1.69
CA GLY A 38 32.33 9.14 -1.00
C GLY A 38 31.95 9.12 0.48
N LYS A 39 31.31 10.18 0.99
CA LYS A 39 30.86 10.30 2.38
C LYS A 39 29.40 9.92 2.53
N LYS A 40 29.03 9.36 3.68
CA LYS A 40 27.62 9.17 4.06
C LYS A 40 26.94 10.52 4.23
N ILE A 41 25.78 10.67 3.61
CA ILE A 41 24.90 11.83 3.71
C ILE A 41 23.47 11.37 3.95
N LYS A 42 22.64 12.20 4.59
CA LYS A 42 21.20 11.95 4.72
C LYS A 42 20.59 11.77 3.33
N ASN A 43 19.74 10.76 3.17
CA ASN A 43 19.03 10.55 1.92
C ASN A 43 18.04 11.71 1.66
N PRO A 44 18.23 12.53 0.61
CA PRO A 44 17.43 13.72 0.38
C PRO A 44 15.98 13.42 0.01
N ILE A 45 15.67 12.20 -0.46
CA ILE A 45 14.29 11.82 -0.82
C ILE A 45 13.49 11.28 0.38
N LEU A 46 14.16 10.99 1.50
CA LEU A 46 13.55 10.27 2.62
C LEU A 46 12.39 11.04 3.26
N ASP A 47 12.54 12.35 3.49
CA ASP A 47 11.51 13.14 4.16
C ASP A 47 10.23 13.22 3.31
N ALA A 48 10.37 13.40 1.99
CA ALA A 48 9.24 13.38 1.07
C ALA A 48 8.59 11.99 0.99
N TRP A 49 9.41 10.94 0.98
CA TRP A 49 8.93 9.56 1.01
C TRP A 49 8.12 9.27 2.27
N ILE A 50 8.60 9.63 3.47
CA ILE A 50 7.90 9.40 4.74
C ILE A 50 6.52 10.08 4.74
N ASN A 51 6.42 11.30 4.23
CA ASN A 51 5.14 12.02 4.17
C ASN A 51 4.13 11.31 3.26
N ASN A 52 4.57 10.87 2.09
CA ASN A 52 3.74 10.15 1.14
C ASN A 52 3.34 8.76 1.65
N ASP A 53 4.26 8.06 2.31
CA ASP A 53 4.00 6.76 2.92
C ASP A 53 2.98 6.87 4.05
N GLY A 54 3.13 7.87 4.93
CA GLY A 54 2.17 8.13 6.01
C GLY A 54 0.76 8.47 5.51
N LEU A 55 0.66 9.20 4.40
CA LEU A 55 -0.61 9.47 3.73
C LEU A 55 -1.25 8.18 3.22
N LEU A 56 -0.49 7.35 2.51
CA LEU A 56 -0.96 6.09 1.98
C LEU A 56 -1.33 5.09 3.08
N MET A 57 -0.53 5.01 4.14
CA MET A 57 -0.82 4.24 5.35
C MET A 57 -2.15 4.67 5.99
N SER A 58 -2.36 5.97 6.15
CA SER A 58 -3.61 6.51 6.72
C SER A 58 -4.83 6.09 5.89
N TRP A 59 -4.70 6.04 4.56
CA TRP A 59 -5.77 5.56 3.68
C TRP A 59 -5.94 4.05 3.75
N LEU A 60 -4.86 3.28 3.70
CA LEU A 60 -4.92 1.82 3.78
C LEU A 60 -5.58 1.37 5.08
N ILE A 61 -5.07 1.84 6.22
CA ILE A 61 -5.60 1.51 7.54
C ILE A 61 -7.03 2.03 7.72
N GLY A 62 -7.32 3.26 7.26
CA GLY A 62 -8.65 3.86 7.38
C GLY A 62 -9.75 3.17 6.57
N ASN A 63 -9.39 2.33 5.59
CA ASN A 63 -10.34 1.56 4.77
C ASN A 63 -10.37 0.06 5.12
N MET A 64 -9.58 -0.38 6.09
CA MET A 64 -9.53 -1.78 6.53
C MET A 64 -10.48 -2.03 7.69
N LYS A 65 -11.03 -3.24 7.74
CA LYS A 65 -11.79 -3.71 8.90
C LYS A 65 -10.83 -4.08 10.03
N GLU A 66 -11.32 -4.04 11.27
CA GLU A 66 -10.52 -4.30 12.47
C GLU A 66 -9.86 -5.70 12.47
N GLU A 67 -10.53 -6.70 11.90
CA GLU A 67 -9.98 -8.05 11.76
C GLU A 67 -8.77 -8.07 10.82
N VAL A 68 -8.76 -7.20 9.81
CA VAL A 68 -7.62 -7.03 8.89
C VAL A 68 -6.50 -6.26 9.55
N LEU A 69 -6.82 -5.22 10.34
CA LEU A 69 -5.80 -4.47 11.09
C LEU A 69 -5.07 -5.34 12.11
N SER A 70 -5.78 -6.28 12.73
CA SER A 70 -5.21 -7.23 13.69
C SER A 70 -4.13 -8.14 13.07
N MET A 71 -4.16 -8.33 11.75
CA MET A 71 -3.16 -9.08 11.00
C MET A 71 -1.88 -8.28 10.70
N LEU A 72 -1.90 -6.95 10.79
CA LEU A 72 -0.81 -6.07 10.35
C LEU A 72 0.21 -5.73 11.47
N PHE A 73 0.35 -6.60 12.47
CA PHE A 73 1.23 -6.31 13.61
C PHE A 73 2.69 -6.13 13.17
N GLY A 74 3.26 -4.95 13.47
CA GLY A 74 4.65 -4.61 13.12
C GLY A 74 4.83 -4.02 11.72
N ALA A 75 3.77 -3.83 10.94
CA ALA A 75 3.84 -3.12 9.67
C ALA A 75 3.89 -1.60 9.90
N ASP A 76 5.01 -0.96 9.57
CA ASP A 76 5.29 0.46 9.82
C ASP A 76 5.32 1.30 8.54
N THR A 77 5.21 0.66 7.38
CA THR A 77 5.21 1.27 6.06
C THR A 77 4.10 0.72 5.19
N SER A 78 3.64 1.47 4.19
CA SER A 78 2.62 0.98 3.26
C SER A 78 3.08 -0.26 2.49
N TYR A 79 4.38 -0.34 2.18
CA TYR A 79 5.04 -1.54 1.67
C TYR A 79 4.85 -2.75 2.58
N SER A 80 5.18 -2.60 3.87
CA SER A 80 5.06 -3.70 4.84
C SER A 80 3.62 -4.13 5.04
N VAL A 81 2.66 -3.20 5.09
CA VAL A 81 1.23 -3.51 5.16
C VAL A 81 0.81 -4.34 3.95
N TRP A 82 1.15 -3.88 2.75
CA TRP A 82 0.81 -4.57 1.52
C TRP A 82 1.42 -5.97 1.45
N LYS A 83 2.70 -6.10 1.83
CA LYS A 83 3.40 -7.37 1.90
C LYS A 83 2.76 -8.33 2.91
N SER A 84 2.42 -7.87 4.11
CA SER A 84 1.75 -8.68 5.13
C SER A 84 0.38 -9.17 4.68
N LEU A 85 -0.39 -8.33 3.97
CA LEU A 85 -1.66 -8.74 3.37
C LEU A 85 -1.45 -9.82 2.31
N GLN A 86 -0.45 -9.66 1.45
CA GLN A 86 -0.13 -10.67 0.45
C GLN A 86 0.24 -11.99 1.12
N GLU A 87 1.11 -11.98 2.12
CA GLU A 87 1.57 -13.19 2.81
C GLU A 87 0.44 -13.90 3.59
N GLN A 88 -0.50 -13.15 4.17
CA GLN A 88 -1.56 -13.71 5.01
C GLN A 88 -2.84 -14.07 4.24
N LEU A 89 -3.17 -13.33 3.18
CA LEU A 89 -4.36 -13.56 2.36
C LEU A 89 -4.09 -14.40 1.12
N LEU A 90 -2.83 -14.56 0.71
CA LEU A 90 -2.43 -15.45 -0.37
C LEU A 90 -1.60 -16.59 0.22
N PRO A 91 -2.20 -17.76 0.52
CA PRO A 91 -1.40 -18.95 0.73
C PRO A 91 -0.73 -19.27 -0.61
N ASN A 92 0.57 -18.95 -0.72
CA ASN A 92 1.57 -19.32 -1.73
C ASN A 92 1.12 -20.13 -2.98
N THR A 93 0.22 -19.60 -3.81
CA THR A 93 0.01 -20.08 -5.18
C THR A 93 -0.25 -18.90 -6.12
N GLU A 94 0.35 -18.95 -7.32
CA GLU A 94 0.07 -18.00 -8.42
C GLU A 94 -1.44 -17.91 -8.73
N GLU A 95 -2.16 -18.99 -8.47
CA GLU A 95 -3.61 -19.11 -8.62
C GLU A 95 -4.38 -18.19 -7.67
N ASN A 96 -3.95 -18.07 -6.40
CA ASN A 96 -4.59 -17.16 -5.45
C ASN A 96 -4.33 -15.69 -5.82
N GLN A 97 -3.14 -15.37 -6.34
CA GLN A 97 -2.84 -14.04 -6.86
C GLN A 97 -3.69 -13.71 -8.09
N ALA A 98 -3.86 -14.67 -9.01
CA ALA A 98 -4.72 -14.50 -10.17
C ALA A 98 -6.19 -14.35 -9.78
N GLN A 99 -6.67 -15.13 -8.80
CA GLN A 99 -8.03 -15.02 -8.27
C GLN A 99 -8.27 -13.68 -7.57
N LEU A 100 -7.31 -13.17 -6.80
CA LEU A 100 -7.44 -11.87 -6.15
C LEU A 100 -7.44 -10.74 -7.18
N LYS A 101 -6.53 -10.77 -8.17
CA LYS A 101 -6.55 -9.84 -9.30
C LYS A 101 -7.89 -9.88 -10.03
N ASN A 102 -8.39 -11.07 -10.34
CA ASN A 102 -9.68 -11.24 -11.03
C ASN A 102 -10.85 -10.74 -10.19
N SER A 103 -10.83 -10.97 -8.87
CA SER A 103 -11.86 -10.49 -7.94
C SER A 103 -11.85 -8.96 -7.84
N LEU A 104 -10.66 -8.35 -7.78
CA LEU A 104 -10.50 -6.89 -7.83
C LEU A 104 -10.97 -6.32 -9.18
N TYR A 105 -10.67 -6.99 -10.29
CA TYR A 105 -11.17 -6.61 -11.62
C TYR A 105 -12.70 -6.75 -11.76
N ALA A 106 -13.30 -7.77 -11.14
CA ALA A 106 -14.76 -7.98 -11.14
C ALA A 106 -15.48 -6.90 -10.32
N LEU A 107 -14.93 -6.56 -9.14
CA LEU A 107 -15.39 -5.45 -8.32
C LEU A 107 -15.25 -4.11 -9.07
N TYR A 108 -14.20 -3.94 -9.87
CA TYR A 108 -14.00 -2.77 -10.72
C TYR A 108 -15.02 -2.67 -11.88
N LYS A 109 -15.45 -3.80 -12.46
CA LYS A 109 -16.44 -3.83 -13.55
C LYS A 109 -17.90 -3.82 -13.09
N GLY A 110 -18.16 -3.89 -11.78
CA GLY A 110 -19.52 -3.81 -11.23
C GLY A 110 -20.39 -5.01 -11.62
N THR A 111 -19.82 -6.21 -11.66
CA THR A 111 -20.58 -7.46 -11.90
C THR A 111 -20.66 -8.26 -10.60
N LEU A 112 -21.55 -7.83 -9.71
CA LEU A 112 -22.16 -8.64 -8.65
C LEU A 112 -23.64 -8.23 -8.57
#